data_AF-B0D4X4-F1
#
_entry.id   AF-B0D4X4-F1
#
_cell.length_a   1.000
_cell.length_b   1.000
_cell.length_c   1.000
_cell.angle_alpha   90.00
_cell.angle_beta   90.00
_cell.angle_gamma   90.00
#
_symmetry.space_group_name_H-M   'P 1'
#
loop_
_entity.id
_entity.type
_entity.pdbx_description
1 polymer ?
#
loop_
_entity_poly.entity_id
_entity_poly.type
_entity_poly.pdbx_seq_one_letter_code
_entity_poly.pdbx_strand_id
1 'polypeptide(L)' 'VYKPGKVAIVLQGRQAGRKVVVIKQLDEGSKEHLFLHAIVAGIERRLKGVLKTSCL' A
#
# COMPACT_ATOMS: atom_id res chain seq x y z
N VAL A 1 -5.01 -14.84 5.11
CA VAL A 1 -3.53 -14.84 5.04
C VAL A 1 -3.09 -13.92 3.92
N TYR A 2 -2.50 -12.77 4.26
CA TYR A 2 -1.94 -11.84 3.29
C TYR A 2 -0.60 -12.39 2.82
N LYS A 3 -0.54 -12.84 1.58
CA LYS A 3 0.72 -13.31 0.99
C LYS A 3 1.55 -12.11 0.53
N PRO A 4 2.88 -12.14 0.72
CA PRO A 4 3.75 -11.11 0.19
C PRO A 4 3.60 -11.02 -1.35
N GLY A 5 3.68 -9.80 -1.88
CA GLY A 5 3.52 -9.53 -3.31
C GLY A 5 2.07 -9.45 -3.80
N LYS A 6 1.08 -9.57 -2.90
CA LYS A 6 -0.33 -9.32 -3.25
C LYS A 6 -0.69 -7.85 -3.11
N VAL A 7 -1.57 -7.39 -4.00
CA VAL A 7 -2.09 -6.02 -4.01
C VAL A 7 -3.30 -5.94 -3.09
N ALA A 8 -3.33 -4.90 -2.26
CA ALA A 8 -4.41 -4.56 -1.35
C ALA A 8 -4.74 -3.05 -1.44
N ILE A 9 -5.82 -2.63 -0.79
CA ILE A 9 -6.22 -1.22 -0.67
C ILE A 9 -6.30 -0.86 0.82
N VAL A 10 -5.75 0.29 1.19
CA VAL A 10 -5.86 0.81 2.56
C VAL A 10 -7.25 1.39 2.78
N LEU A 11 -7.93 0.95 3.82
CA LEU A 11 -9.33 1.34 4.08
C LEU A 11 -9.45 2.68 4.81
N GLN A 12 -8.56 2.99 5.76
CA GLN A 12 -8.64 4.19 6.60
C GLN A 12 -7.28 4.84 6.87
N GLY A 13 -7.29 6.08 7.35
CA GLY A 13 -6.11 6.91 7.61
C GLY A 13 -5.68 7.79 6.44
N ARG A 14 -4.54 8.48 6.57
CA ARG A 14 -4.03 9.44 5.57
C ARG A 14 -3.81 8.83 4.17
N GLN A 15 -3.52 7.53 4.13
CA GLN A 15 -3.24 6.78 2.90
C GLN A 15 -4.46 5.99 2.40
N ALA A 16 -5.67 6.27 2.90
CA ALA A 16 -6.90 5.57 2.51
C ALA A 16 -7.19 5.69 1.01
N GLY A 17 -7.75 4.63 0.43
CA GLY A 17 -8.11 4.54 -0.99
C GLY A 17 -6.90 4.36 -1.93
N ARG A 18 -5.69 4.23 -1.40
CA ARG A 18 -4.48 4.02 -2.20
C ARG A 18 -4.18 2.54 -2.37
N LYS A 19 -3.66 2.20 -3.55
CA LYS A 19 -3.20 0.85 -3.88
C LYS A 19 -1.86 0.59 -3.21
N VAL A 20 -1.75 -0.56 -2.57
CA VAL A 20 -0.56 -0.99 -1.84
C VAL A 20 -0.22 -2.44 -2.14
N VAL A 21 1.05 -2.81 -1.95
CA VAL A 21 1.55 -4.18 -2.02
C VAL A 21 1.97 -4.62 -0.62
N VAL A 22 1.53 -5.81 -0.20
CA VAL A 22 1.91 -6.39 1.08
C VAL A 22 3.34 -6.94 0.97
N ILE A 23 4.22 -6.50 1.88
CA ILE A 23 5.62 -6.95 1.93
C ILE A 23 5.80 -8.03 2.98
N LYS A 24 5.32 -7.79 4.20
CA LYS A 24 5.44 -8.71 5.34
C LYS A 24 4.19 -8.64 6.20
N GLN A 25 3.72 -9.79 6.66
CA GLN A 25 2.67 -9.90 7.67
C GLN A 25 3.34 -10.13 9.03
N LEU A 26 2.90 -9.39 10.05
CA LEU A 26 3.39 -9.45 11.42
C LEU A 26 2.21 -9.86 12.31
N ASP A 27 2.10 -11.16 12.54
CA ASP A 27 0.98 -11.76 13.29
C ASP A 27 1.27 -11.92 14.79
N GLU A 28 2.55 -11.86 15.19
CA GLU A 28 2.96 -12.25 16.54
C GLU A 28 2.99 -11.08 17.55
N GLY A 29 2.48 -9.89 17.19
CA GLY A 29 2.34 -8.76 18.11
C GLY A 29 3.66 -8.30 18.73
N SER A 30 4.36 -7.38 18.09
CA SER A 30 5.59 -6.78 18.65
C SER A 30 5.26 -5.87 19.84
N LYS A 31 6.24 -5.61 20.72
CA LYS A 31 6.07 -4.69 21.88
C LYS A 31 5.56 -3.28 21.50
N GLU A 32 5.87 -2.82 20.28
CA GLU A 32 5.38 -1.53 19.74
C GLU A 32 3.92 -1.57 19.27
N HIS A 33 3.47 -2.72 18.76
CA HIS A 33 2.13 -2.89 18.22
C HIS A 33 1.55 -4.25 18.61
N LEU A 34 0.68 -4.21 19.61
CA LEU A 34 -0.05 -5.37 20.16
C LEU A 34 -1.12 -5.93 19.20
N PHE A 35 -1.30 -5.33 18.03
CA PHE A 35 -2.28 -5.76 17.02
C PHE A 35 -1.60 -6.35 15.78
N LEU A 36 -2.33 -7.24 15.13
CA LEU A 36 -1.97 -7.83 13.84
C LEU A 36 -1.81 -6.73 12.80
N HIS A 37 -0.62 -6.59 12.25
CA HIS A 37 -0.34 -5.57 11.23
C HIS A 37 0.49 -6.14 10.10
N ALA A 38 0.50 -5.42 8.99
CA ALA A 38 1.30 -5.77 7.84
C ALA A 38 2.09 -4.55 7.38
N ILE A 39 3.33 -4.79 6.98
CA ILE A 39 4.14 -3.79 6.31
C ILE A 39 3.72 -3.77 4.85
N VAL A 40 3.31 -2.59 4.38
CA VAL A 40 2.81 -2.36 3.03
C VAL A 40 3.62 -1.27 2.34
N ALA A 41 3.90 -1.44 1.05
CA ALA A 41 4.44 -0.37 0.21
C ALA A 41 3.33 0.17 -0.69
N GLY A 42 3.20 1.50 -0.74
CA GLY A 42 2.15 2.18 -1.48
C GLY A 42 2.70 3.29 -2.37
N ILE A 43 1.88 3.68 -3.35
CA ILE A 43 2.17 4.85 -4.17
C ILE A 43 1.22 5.98 -3.76
N GLU A 44 1.79 7.12 -3.40
CA GLU A 44 1.03 8.28 -2.94
C GLU A 44 0.37 9.04 -4.11
N ARG A 45 1.14 9.34 -5.14
CA ARG A 45 0.66 10.01 -6.35
C ARG A 45 0.53 9.00 -7.47
N ARG A 46 -0.69 8.79 -7.95
CA ARG A 46 -0.92 7.99 -9.16
C ARG A 46 -0.31 8.72 -10.36
N LEU A 47 0.24 7.94 -11.28
CA LEU A 47 0.65 8.46 -12.58
C LEU A 47 -0.53 9.19 -13.25
N LYS A 48 -0.30 10.43 -13.68
CA LYS A 48 -1.25 11.13 -14.54
C LYS A 48 -1.16 10.54 -15.94
N GLY A 49 -2.29 10.45 -16.63
CA GLY A 49 -2.31 10.02 -18.02
C GLY A 49 -1.41 10.93 -18.84
N VAL A 50 -0.50 10.33 -19.61
CA VAL A 50 0.33 11.07 -20.55
C VAL A 50 -0.39 11.05 -21.89
N LEU A 51 -0.64 12.24 -22.43
CA LEU A 51 -1.07 12.39 -23.81
C LEU A 51 0.17 12.27 -24.68
N LYS A 52 0.13 11.40 -25.70
CA LYS A 52 1.28 11.15 -26.59
C LYS A 52 1.73 12.38 -27.39
N THR A 53 0.94 13.44 -27.40
CA THR A 53 1.12 14.63 -28.25
C THR A 53 1.74 15.82 -27.51
N SER A 54 2.44 15.63 -26.39
CA SER A 54 3.15 16.73 -25.71
C SER A 54 4.43 17.12 -26.47
N CYS A 55 4.25 17.63 -27.70
CA CYS A 55 5.24 18.35 -28.48
C CYS A 55 4.56 19.64 -28.96
N LEU A 56 4.80 20.72 -28.24
CA LEU A 56 4.68 22.11 -28.68
C LEU A 56 5.91 22.84 -28.15
#